data_AF-A0A8B6CXZ3-F1
#
_entry.id   AF-A0A8B6CXZ3-F1
#
_cell.length_a   1.000
_cell.length_b   1.000
_cell.length_c   1.000
_cell.angle_alpha   90.00
_cell.angle_beta   90.00
_cell.angle_gamma   90.00
#
_symmetry.space_group_name_H-M   'P 1'
#
loop_
_entity.id
_entity.type
_entity.pdbx_description
1 polymer ?
#
loop_
_entity_poly.entity_id
_entity_poly.type
_entity_poly.pdbx_seq_one_letter_code
_entity_poly.pdbx_strand_id
1 'polypeptide(L)'
;MTDGAQNQSQNISHIENQVKELDDESKSLSKPNPQLRSFIPNKFIRDFVLFYGMHVLNFEELYSFEDRNYQILVYPVINNNYIQEFSKTGYVLKVLNIKDSNTPGFIESQHSILEHLRIICRKIGENKILITKLGQKKCSALG
;
A
#
# COMPACT_ATOMS: atom_id res chain seq x y z
N MET A 1 60.44 -2.98 5.27
CA MET A 1 59.35 -2.82 4.29
C MET A 1 58.18 -3.72 4.70
N THR A 2 57.42 -3.37 5.75
CA THR A 2 56.32 -4.24 6.24
C THR A 2 55.11 -3.49 6.84
N ASP A 3 55.17 -2.16 6.98
CA ASP A 3 54.21 -1.46 7.86
C ASP A 3 52.94 -0.97 7.14
N GLY A 4 52.91 -1.02 5.81
CA GLY A 4 51.75 -0.58 5.00
C GLY A 4 50.60 -1.59 4.94
N ALA A 5 50.89 -2.89 5.03
CA ALA A 5 49.88 -3.95 4.87
C ALA A 5 49.05 -4.20 6.15
N GLN A 6 49.66 -4.00 7.33
CA GLN A 6 48.98 -4.19 8.61
C GLN A 6 47.95 -3.09 8.89
N ASN A 7 48.25 -1.84 8.48
CA ASN A 7 47.37 -0.70 8.72
C ASN A 7 46.13 -0.69 7.79
N GLN A 8 46.26 -1.23 6.57
CA GLN A 8 45.10 -1.45 5.68
C GLN A 8 44.20 -2.59 6.17
N SER A 9 44.78 -3.70 6.65
CA SER A 9 44.02 -4.86 7.14
C SER A 9 43.23 -4.55 8.43
N GLN A 10 43.76 -3.69 9.29
CA GLN A 10 43.06 -3.25 10.50
C GLN A 10 41.88 -2.30 10.20
N ASN A 11 41.99 -1.45 9.18
CA ASN A 11 40.88 -0.59 8.77
C ASN A 11 39.75 -1.37 8.08
N ILE A 12 40.09 -2.37 7.26
CA ILE A 12 39.09 -3.20 6.58
C ILE A 12 38.26 -4.00 7.60
N SER A 13 38.91 -4.63 8.58
CA SER A 13 38.19 -5.40 9.61
C SER A 13 37.31 -4.54 10.53
N HIS A 14 37.70 -3.29 10.81
CA HIS A 14 36.86 -2.37 11.57
C HIS A 14 35.59 -1.95 10.79
N ILE A 15 35.75 -1.69 9.49
CA ILE A 15 34.63 -1.35 8.60
C ILE A 15 33.70 -2.56 8.44
N GLU A 16 34.22 -3.76 8.26
CA GLU A 16 33.42 -4.99 8.14
C GLU A 16 32.59 -5.26 9.39
N ASN A 17 33.15 -5.02 10.59
CA ASN A 17 32.42 -5.17 11.84
C ASN A 17 31.32 -4.12 11.99
N GLN A 18 31.57 -2.85 11.62
CA GLN A 18 30.53 -1.81 11.63
C GLN A 18 29.41 -2.10 10.62
N VAL A 19 29.74 -2.58 9.42
CA VAL A 19 28.74 -3.00 8.41
C VAL A 19 27.92 -4.18 8.93
N LYS A 20 28.56 -5.14 9.59
CA LYS A 20 27.88 -6.29 10.18
C LYS A 20 26.93 -5.90 11.32
N GLU A 21 27.32 -4.94 12.17
CA GLU A 21 26.45 -4.40 13.23
C GLU A 21 25.23 -3.67 12.65
N LEU A 22 25.41 -2.87 11.59
CA LEU A 22 24.31 -2.21 10.88
C LEU A 22 23.37 -3.21 10.17
N ASP A 23 23.93 -4.29 9.61
CA ASP A 23 23.15 -5.38 9.01
C ASP A 23 22.37 -6.19 10.06
N ASP A 24 22.94 -6.41 11.23
CA ASP A 24 22.28 -7.13 12.32
C ASP A 24 21.20 -6.25 13.00
N GLU A 25 21.42 -4.94 13.10
CA GLU A 25 20.44 -3.97 13.60
C GLU A 25 19.25 -3.81 12.64
N SER A 26 19.51 -3.70 11.33
CA SER A 26 18.45 -3.65 10.30
C SER A 26 17.63 -4.94 10.22
N LYS A 27 18.26 -6.12 10.42
CA LYS A 27 17.56 -7.40 10.54
C LYS A 27 16.69 -7.46 11.79
N SER A 28 17.13 -6.89 12.91
CA SER A 28 16.35 -6.86 14.15
C SER A 28 15.13 -5.93 14.07
N LEU A 29 15.23 -4.84 13.30
CA LEU A 29 14.16 -3.86 13.06
C LEU A 29 13.08 -4.38 12.08
N SER A 30 13.37 -5.45 11.35
CA SER A 30 12.51 -6.00 10.28
C SER A 30 11.51 -7.06 10.76
N LYS A 31 11.43 -7.36 12.06
CA LYS A 31 10.50 -8.36 12.59
C LYS A 31 9.16 -7.72 12.94
N PRO A 32 8.02 -8.29 12.51
CA PRO A 32 6.72 -7.76 12.86
C PRO A 32 6.57 -7.77 14.38
N ASN A 33 6.16 -6.66 14.98
CA ASN A 33 5.86 -6.59 16.40
C ASN A 33 4.43 -7.08 16.64
N PRO A 34 4.22 -8.31 17.18
CA PRO A 34 2.88 -8.87 17.32
C PRO A 34 1.99 -8.06 18.29
N GLN A 35 2.59 -7.27 19.18
CA GLN A 35 1.87 -6.45 20.15
C GLN A 35 1.21 -5.22 19.51
N LEU A 36 1.69 -4.78 18.35
CA LEU A 36 1.08 -3.65 17.62
C LEU A 36 -0.08 -4.11 16.74
N ARG A 37 -0.14 -5.40 16.39
CA ARG A 37 -1.15 -5.94 15.48
C ARG A 37 -2.53 -5.92 16.12
N SER A 38 -3.52 -5.48 15.36
CA SER A 38 -4.91 -5.43 15.82
C SER A 38 -5.48 -6.84 16.03
N PHE A 39 -6.18 -7.03 17.15
CA PHE A 39 -6.93 -8.24 17.42
C PHE A 39 -8.40 -8.05 17.06
N ILE A 40 -8.78 -8.49 15.86
CA ILE A 40 -10.17 -8.49 15.38
C ILE A 40 -10.54 -9.89 14.90
N PRO A 41 -11.46 -10.60 15.57
CA PRO A 41 -11.94 -11.88 15.08
C PRO A 41 -12.51 -11.78 13.66
N ASN A 42 -12.12 -12.70 12.77
CA ASN A 42 -12.50 -12.67 11.35
C ASN A 42 -14.03 -12.66 11.12
N LYS A 43 -14.83 -13.10 12.09
CA LYS A 43 -16.30 -13.02 12.05
C LYS A 43 -16.82 -11.60 11.82
N PHE A 44 -16.12 -10.57 12.32
CA PHE A 44 -16.55 -9.17 12.21
C PHE A 44 -16.24 -8.53 10.86
N ILE A 45 -15.44 -9.18 10.00
CA ILE A 45 -15.07 -8.63 8.69
C ILE A 45 -16.30 -8.42 7.81
N ARG A 46 -17.24 -9.36 7.85
CA ARG A 46 -18.50 -9.24 7.10
C ARG A 46 -19.35 -8.08 7.60
N ASP A 47 -19.39 -7.87 8.91
CA ASP A 47 -20.14 -6.77 9.53
C ASP A 47 -19.56 -5.41 9.14
N PHE A 48 -18.23 -5.27 9.15
CA PHE A 48 -17.58 -4.03 8.70
C PHE A 48 -17.89 -3.70 7.25
N VAL A 49 -17.84 -4.69 6.35
CA VAL A 49 -18.18 -4.46 4.94
C VAL A 49 -19.67 -4.13 4.76
N LEU A 50 -20.55 -4.71 5.59
CA LEU A 50 -21.97 -4.41 5.59
C LEU A 50 -22.27 -2.95 5.98
N PHE A 51 -21.49 -2.35 6.88
CA PHE A 51 -21.62 -0.91 7.19
C PHE A 51 -21.37 0.00 5.99
N TYR A 52 -20.64 -0.46 4.98
CA TYR A 52 -20.45 0.26 3.72
C TYR A 52 -21.55 -0.04 2.68
N GLY A 53 -22.59 -0.78 3.05
CA GLY A 53 -23.70 -1.17 2.17
C GLY A 53 -23.33 -2.26 1.16
N MET A 54 -22.31 -3.07 1.45
CA MET A 54 -21.84 -4.13 0.56
C MET A 54 -22.00 -5.51 1.21
N HIS A 55 -22.30 -6.52 0.40
CA HIS A 55 -22.39 -7.92 0.85
C HIS A 55 -21.15 -8.71 0.43
N VAL A 56 -20.44 -9.31 1.41
CA VAL A 56 -19.23 -10.10 1.16
C VAL A 56 -19.58 -11.44 0.50
N LEU A 57 -19.04 -11.64 -0.71
CA LEU A 57 -18.98 -12.94 -1.38
C LEU A 57 -17.89 -13.80 -0.73
N ASN A 58 -16.64 -13.31 -0.74
CA ASN A 58 -15.49 -13.98 -0.17
C ASN A 58 -14.51 -12.96 0.44
N PHE A 59 -13.69 -13.37 1.40
CA PHE A 59 -12.57 -12.56 1.88
C PHE A 59 -11.36 -13.42 2.24
N GLU A 60 -10.18 -12.85 2.07
CA GLU A 60 -8.90 -13.46 2.40
C GLU A 60 -7.99 -12.44 3.09
N GLU A 61 -7.31 -12.83 4.16
CA GLU A 61 -6.31 -11.99 4.81
C GLU A 61 -5.01 -12.00 3.98
N LEU A 62 -4.55 -10.82 3.57
CA LEU A 62 -3.33 -10.63 2.82
C LEU A 62 -2.13 -10.59 3.77
N TYR A 63 -0.95 -10.97 3.25
CA TYR A 63 0.29 -10.83 4.00
C TYR A 63 0.57 -9.34 4.29
N SER A 64 0.60 -8.98 5.56
CA SER A 64 0.86 -7.62 6.04
C SER A 64 1.68 -7.65 7.33
N PHE A 65 2.41 -6.56 7.58
CA PHE A 65 3.40 -6.50 8.65
C PHE A 65 2.75 -6.30 10.03
N GLU A 66 2.25 -5.09 10.30
CA GLU A 66 1.59 -4.73 11.57
C GLU A 66 0.09 -4.51 11.43
N ASP A 67 -0.36 -4.09 10.25
CA ASP A 67 -1.78 -3.99 9.92
C ASP A 67 -2.36 -5.36 9.58
N ARG A 68 -3.69 -5.46 9.50
CA ARG A 68 -4.40 -6.61 8.93
C ARG A 68 -5.16 -6.17 7.70
N ASN A 69 -4.68 -6.61 6.54
CA ASN A 69 -5.28 -6.28 5.25
C ASN A 69 -6.09 -7.46 4.75
N TYR A 70 -7.29 -7.22 4.23
CA TYR A 70 -8.14 -8.25 3.66
C TYR A 70 -8.52 -7.89 2.25
N GLN A 71 -8.36 -8.82 1.31
CA GLN A 71 -9.03 -8.74 0.03
C GLN A 71 -10.48 -9.14 0.22
N ILE A 72 -11.41 -8.29 -0.23
CA ILE A 72 -12.84 -8.49 -0.12
C ILE A 72 -13.43 -8.58 -1.54
N LEU A 73 -14.06 -9.71 -1.83
CA LEU A 73 -14.94 -9.86 -2.99
C LEU A 73 -16.38 -9.65 -2.52
N VAL A 74 -17.15 -8.86 -3.25
CA VAL A 74 -18.53 -8.50 -2.90
C VAL A 74 -19.50 -8.87 -4.02
N TYR A 75 -20.76 -9.09 -3.66
CA TYR A 75 -21.82 -9.24 -4.66
C TYR A 75 -22.05 -7.91 -5.40
N PRO A 76 -22.48 -7.94 -6.68
CA PRO A 76 -22.81 -6.74 -7.46
C PRO A 76 -24.16 -6.11 -7.04
N VAL A 77 -24.46 -6.13 -5.75
CA VAL A 77 -25.63 -5.50 -5.12
C VAL A 77 -25.09 -4.56 -4.06
N ILE A 78 -25.16 -3.26 -4.34
CA ILE A 78 -24.66 -2.22 -3.45
C ILE A 78 -25.85 -1.41 -2.92
N ASN A 79 -25.99 -1.41 -1.60
CA ASN A 79 -27.00 -0.65 -0.87
C ASN A 79 -26.38 0.66 -0.32
N ASN A 80 -25.61 1.36 -1.15
CA ASN A 80 -24.91 2.60 -0.79
C ASN A 80 -24.87 3.55 -1.99
N ASN A 81 -25.64 4.64 -1.91
CA ASN A 81 -25.79 5.63 -2.97
C ASN A 81 -24.51 6.45 -3.25
N TYR A 82 -23.50 6.37 -2.40
CA TYR A 82 -22.21 7.05 -2.60
C TYR A 82 -21.25 6.23 -3.47
N ILE A 83 -21.53 4.94 -3.71
CA ILE A 83 -20.71 4.08 -4.57
C ILE A 83 -21.25 4.17 -6.00
N GLN A 84 -20.60 4.97 -6.83
CA GLN A 84 -21.00 5.20 -8.23
C GLN A 84 -20.57 4.07 -9.17
N GLU A 85 -19.44 3.42 -8.86
CA GLU A 85 -18.84 2.39 -9.69
C GLU A 85 -18.49 1.15 -8.86
N PHE A 86 -18.88 -0.01 -9.37
CA PHE A 86 -18.58 -1.30 -8.75
C PHE A 86 -17.23 -1.85 -9.23
N SER A 87 -16.36 -2.24 -8.29
CA SER A 87 -15.08 -2.88 -8.61
C SER A 87 -15.25 -4.40 -8.79
N LYS A 88 -15.07 -4.89 -10.02
CA LYS A 88 -15.09 -6.34 -10.32
C LYS A 88 -13.92 -7.10 -9.71
N THR A 89 -12.79 -6.43 -9.46
CA THR A 89 -11.59 -7.02 -8.86
C THR A 89 -11.66 -7.07 -7.33
N GLY A 90 -12.70 -6.47 -6.74
CA GLY A 90 -12.91 -6.41 -5.30
C GLY A 90 -12.35 -5.14 -4.65
N TYR A 91 -12.25 -5.20 -3.32
CA TYR A 91 -11.86 -4.11 -2.44
C TYR A 91 -10.81 -4.59 -1.44
N VAL A 92 -10.12 -3.66 -0.78
CA VAL A 92 -9.21 -3.98 0.33
C VAL A 92 -9.78 -3.35 1.60
N LEU A 93 -10.06 -4.18 2.61
CA LEU A 93 -10.36 -3.72 3.96
C LEU A 93 -9.05 -3.73 4.75
N LYS A 94 -8.62 -2.55 5.21
CA LYS A 94 -7.43 -2.39 6.05
C LYS A 94 -7.84 -2.13 7.49
N VAL A 95 -7.47 -3.04 8.38
CA VAL A 95 -7.55 -2.83 9.82
C VAL A 95 -6.20 -2.36 10.31
N LEU A 96 -6.14 -1.12 10.75
CA LEU A 96 -4.91 -0.49 11.23
C LEU A 96 -4.39 -1.19 12.49
N ASN A 97 -3.08 -1.15 12.66
CA ASN A 97 -2.41 -1.49 13.91
C ASN A 97 -2.84 -0.53 15.04
N ILE A 98 -2.59 -0.93 16.29
CA ILE A 98 -3.05 -0.23 17.49
C ILE A 98 -2.50 1.20 17.54
N LYS A 99 -1.22 1.39 17.21
CA LYS A 99 -0.56 2.70 17.30
C LYS A 99 -1.15 3.69 16.29
N ASP A 100 -1.25 3.29 15.03
CA ASP A 100 -1.70 4.17 13.96
C ASP A 100 -3.20 4.43 14.03
N SER A 101 -4.00 3.48 14.53
CA SER A 101 -5.43 3.69 14.79
C SER A 101 -5.73 4.82 15.79
N ASN A 102 -4.77 5.12 16.68
CA ASN A 102 -4.88 6.22 17.65
C ASN A 102 -4.39 7.57 17.10
N THR A 103 -4.01 7.63 15.82
CA THR A 103 -3.50 8.86 15.19
C THR A 103 -4.33 9.23 13.94
N PRO A 104 -5.59 9.69 14.10
CA PRO A 104 -6.48 9.98 12.97
C PRO A 104 -5.89 10.94 11.94
N GLY A 105 -5.20 12.00 12.40
CA GLY A 105 -4.57 12.99 11.51
C GLY A 105 -3.52 12.39 10.56
N PHE A 106 -2.86 11.30 10.95
CA PHE A 106 -1.94 10.58 10.07
C PHE A 106 -2.71 9.85 8.95
N ILE A 107 -3.84 9.24 9.27
CA ILE A 107 -4.71 8.55 8.31
C ILE A 107 -5.37 9.54 7.35
N GLU A 108 -5.85 10.68 7.85
CA GLU A 108 -6.41 11.76 7.05
C GLU A 108 -5.37 12.35 6.08
N SER A 109 -4.13 12.50 6.54
CA SER A 109 -3.02 12.96 5.69
C SER A 109 -2.72 11.96 4.57
N GLN A 110 -2.64 10.66 4.90
CA GLN A 110 -2.48 9.61 3.89
C GLN A 110 -3.62 9.60 2.88
N HIS A 111 -4.86 9.70 3.35
CA HIS A 111 -6.05 9.78 2.49
C HIS A 111 -5.98 10.98 1.55
N SER A 112 -5.59 12.15 2.05
CA SER A 112 -5.45 13.37 1.26
C SER A 112 -4.41 13.24 0.15
N ILE A 113 -3.28 12.59 0.44
CA ILE A 113 -2.25 12.29 -0.57
C ILE A 113 -2.80 11.35 -1.64
N LEU A 114 -3.48 10.26 -1.24
CA LEU A 114 -4.07 9.31 -2.19
C LEU A 114 -5.12 9.96 -3.08
N GLU A 115 -5.98 10.82 -2.55
CA GLU A 115 -6.96 11.55 -3.36
C GLU A 115 -6.29 12.53 -4.32
N HIS A 116 -5.23 13.23 -3.87
CA HIS A 116 -4.45 14.10 -4.74
C HIS A 116 -3.83 13.32 -5.92
N LEU A 117 -3.22 12.17 -5.65
CA LEU A 117 -2.67 11.29 -6.68
C LEU A 117 -3.77 10.78 -7.63
N ARG A 118 -4.94 10.40 -7.11
CA ARG A 118 -6.11 9.98 -7.91
C ARG A 118 -6.52 11.06 -8.91
N ILE A 119 -6.61 12.31 -8.46
CA ILE A 119 -6.96 13.45 -9.32
C ILE A 119 -5.90 13.65 -10.41
N ILE A 120 -4.61 13.60 -10.06
CA ILE A 120 -3.53 13.75 -11.04
C ILE A 120 -3.57 12.62 -12.08
N CYS A 121 -3.65 11.36 -11.65
CA CYS A 121 -3.70 10.21 -12.56
C CYS A 121 -4.90 10.28 -13.50
N ARG A 122 -6.06 10.72 -13.02
CA ARG A 122 -7.25 10.92 -13.85
C ARG A 122 -7.01 11.97 -14.94
N LYS A 123 -6.46 13.14 -14.57
CA LYS A 123 -6.15 14.22 -15.53
C LYS A 123 -5.14 13.76 -16.59
N ILE A 124 -4.11 13.01 -16.20
CA ILE A 124 -3.13 12.45 -17.14
C ILE A 124 -3.81 11.44 -18.08
N GLY A 125 -4.66 10.54 -17.56
CA GLY A 125 -5.41 9.58 -18.36
C GLY A 125 -6.32 10.25 -19.39
N GLU A 126 -7.08 11.26 -18.97
CA GLU A 126 -7.93 12.07 -19.85
C GLU A 126 -7.11 12.79 -20.93
N ASN A 127 -5.96 13.38 -20.56
CA ASN A 127 -5.04 14.01 -21.50
C ASN A 127 -4.43 13.01 -22.49
N LYS A 128 -4.11 11.78 -22.06
CA LYS A 128 -3.60 10.72 -22.95
C LYS A 128 -4.67 10.25 -23.95
N ILE A 129 -5.95 10.21 -23.53
CA ILE A 129 -7.10 9.95 -24.41
C ILE A 129 -7.31 11.09 -25.41
N LEU A 130 -7.14 12.35 -24.98
CA LEU A 130 -7.21 13.52 -25.86
C LEU A 130 -6.08 13.55 -26.90
N ILE A 131 -4.84 13.25 -26.50
CA ILE A 131 -3.68 13.20 -27.41
C ILE A 131 -3.86 12.08 -28.46
N THR A 132 -4.33 10.89 -28.05
CA THR A 132 -4.58 9.79 -28.99
C THR A 132 -5.72 10.11 -29.96
N LYS A 133 -6.79 10.78 -29.53
CA LYS A 133 -7.87 11.23 -30.42
C LYS A 133 -7.45 12.35 -31.38
N LEU A 134 -6.56 13.26 -30.96
CA LEU A 134 -5.98 14.28 -31.84
C LEU A 134 -5.02 13.68 -32.87
N GLY A 135 -4.29 12.61 -32.53
CA GLY A 135 -3.45 11.86 -33.45
C GLY A 135 -4.23 11.14 -34.56
N GLN A 136 -5.45 10.66 -34.27
CA GLN A 136 -6.29 9.98 -35.25
C GLN A 136 -6.96 10.92 -36.27
N LYS A 137 -7.18 12.20 -35.92
CA LYS A 137 -7.77 13.18 -36.85
C LYS A 137 -6.80 13.75 -37.89
N LYS A 138 -5.49 13.54 -37.74
CA LYS A 138 -4.48 14.03 -38.71
C LYS A 138 -4.20 13.08 -39.89
N CYS A 139 -4.68 11.84 -39.86
CA CYS A 139 -4.41 10.86 -40.91
C CYS A 139 -5.55 10.64 -41.93
N SER A 140 -6.66 11.39 -41.84
CA SER A 140 -7.82 11.24 -42.73
C SER A 140 -8.09 12.44 -43.64
N ALA A 141 -7.11 13.33 -43.85
CA ALA A 141 -7.22 14.52 -44.71
C ALA A 141 -6.24 14.53 -45.90
N LEU A 142 -5.66 13.37 -46.23
CA LEU A 142 -4.84 13.14 -47.43
C LEU A 142 -5.42 11.94 -48.16
N GLY A 143 -6.53 12.16 -48.86
CA GLY A 143 -7.23 11.19 -49.70
C GLY A 143 -8.17 11.92 -50.63
#